data_AF-A0AAN9YBY6-F1
#
_entry.id   AF-A0AAN9YBY6-F1
#
_cell.length_a   1.000
_cell.length_b   1.000
_cell.length_c   1.000
_cell.angle_alpha   90.00
_cell.angle_beta   90.00
_cell.angle_gamma   90.00
#
_symmetry.space_group_name_H-M   'P 1'
#
loop_
_entity.id
_entity.type
_entity.pdbx_description
1 polymer ?
#
loop_
_entity_poly.entity_id
_entity_poly.type
_entity_poly.pdbx_seq_one_letter_code
_entity_poly.pdbx_strand_id
1 'polypeptide(L)'
;MAQIILLPDFQAKWRWPRQINPETEGIRQETLDWTASFKAFTPRAQEAFDKCNFNLLTGLLYPWLRRDQLRCANDLMNLFFIFDEHSDKSGPSEVWDQVGVIIDALRNPDKPRPEGEWVGGEIARQ
;
A
#
# COMPACT_ATOMS: atom_id res chain seq x y z
N MET A 1 -35.61 -1.56 1.49
CA MET A 1 -35.18 -0.35 2.23
C MET A 1 -33.75 -0.59 2.69
N ALA A 2 -32.80 0.30 2.42
CA ALA A 2 -31.43 0.16 2.93
C ALA A 2 -31.42 0.43 4.44
N GLN A 3 -30.84 -0.49 5.22
CA GLN A 3 -30.67 -0.30 6.66
C GLN A 3 -29.43 0.57 6.89
N ILE A 4 -29.61 1.71 7.58
CA ILE A 4 -28.49 2.58 7.98
C ILE A 4 -28.02 2.13 9.37
N ILE A 5 -26.74 1.79 9.48
CA ILE A 5 -26.09 1.46 10.75
C ILE A 5 -25.17 2.62 11.13
N LEU A 6 -25.37 3.18 12.32
CA LEU A 6 -24.48 4.19 12.89
C LEU A 6 -23.40 3.49 13.73
N LEU A 7 -22.14 3.63 13.32
CA LEU A 7 -21.01 3.13 14.10
C LEU A 7 -20.75 4.06 15.28
N PRO A 8 -20.48 3.54 16.49
CA PRO A 8 -20.04 4.37 17.62
C PRO A 8 -18.64 4.93 17.36
N ASP A 9 -18.27 6.00 18.07
CA ASP A 9 -16.89 6.49 18.05
C ASP A 9 -15.97 5.50 18.79
N PHE A 10 -15.29 4.66 18.00
CA PHE A 10 -14.33 3.67 18.51
C PHE A 10 -13.10 4.31 19.18
N GLN A 11 -12.84 5.60 18.95
CA GLN A 11 -11.68 6.31 19.49
C GLN A 11 -12.01 7.15 20.75
N ALA A 12 -13.29 7.35 21.08
CA ALA A 12 -13.74 8.20 22.19
C ALA A 12 -13.09 7.88 23.55
N LYS A 13 -12.70 6.61 23.78
CA LYS A 13 -12.07 6.14 25.03
C LYS A 13 -10.71 5.48 24.78
N TRP A 14 -10.06 5.80 23.67
CA TRP A 14 -8.79 5.21 23.29
C TRP A 14 -7.70 5.61 24.29
N ARG A 15 -7.06 4.62 24.93
CA ARG A 15 -6.11 4.86 26.03
C ARG A 15 -4.69 5.17 25.56
N TRP A 16 -4.36 4.80 24.33
CA TRP A 16 -3.00 4.95 23.81
C TRP A 16 -2.86 6.29 23.08
N PRO A 17 -1.95 7.18 23.53
CA PRO A 17 -1.75 8.45 22.84
C PRO A 17 -1.30 8.20 21.40
N ARG A 18 -1.89 8.96 20.48
CA ARG A 18 -1.47 8.90 19.07
C ARG A 18 -0.10 9.53 18.94
N GLN A 19 0.80 8.84 18.25
CA GLN A 19 2.09 9.35 17.85
C GLN A 19 2.18 9.21 16.33
N ILE A 20 2.73 10.22 15.69
CA ILE A 20 2.91 10.27 14.24
C ILE A 20 4.40 10.52 14.01
N ASN A 21 4.99 9.79 13.07
CA ASN A 21 6.36 10.02 12.67
C ASN A 21 6.54 11.45 12.14
N PRO A 22 7.51 12.25 12.64
CA PRO A 22 7.75 13.62 12.15
C PRO A 22 8.02 13.71 10.64
N GLU A 23 8.55 12.65 10.03
CA GLU A 23 8.91 12.61 8.60
C GLU A 23 7.72 12.28 7.69
N THR A 24 6.53 12.01 8.24
CA THR A 24 5.34 11.56 7.48
C THR A 24 5.01 12.48 6.30
N GLU A 25 4.96 13.79 6.54
CA GLU A 25 4.69 14.75 5.45
C GLU A 25 5.90 14.91 4.52
N GLY A 26 7.11 14.77 5.07
CA GLY A 26 8.36 14.91 4.33
C GLY A 26 8.58 13.85 3.25
N ILE A 27 7.96 12.67 3.37
CA ILE A 27 8.04 11.58 2.38
C ILE A 27 6.79 11.46 1.49
N ARG A 28 5.77 12.28 1.75
CA ARG A 28 4.44 12.11 1.14
C ARG A 28 4.46 12.20 -0.37
N GLN A 29 5.04 13.28 -0.91
CA GLN A 29 5.07 13.51 -2.35
C GLN A 29 5.89 12.44 -3.07
N GLU A 30 7.05 12.10 -2.54
CA GLU A 30 7.94 11.07 -3.09
C GLU A 30 7.24 9.71 -3.20
N THR A 31 6.45 9.34 -2.18
CA THR A 31 5.69 8.08 -2.21
C THR A 31 4.55 8.14 -3.24
N LEU A 32 3.81 9.25 -3.31
CA LEU A 32 2.73 9.40 -4.29
C LEU A 32 3.26 9.29 -5.72
N ASP A 33 4.39 9.95 -6.00
CA ASP A 33 5.03 9.92 -7.31
C ASP A 33 5.54 8.49 -7.64
N TRP A 34 6.14 7.81 -6.66
CA TRP A 34 6.58 6.42 -6.79
C TRP A 34 5.40 5.49 -7.12
N THR A 35 4.33 5.50 -6.32
CA THR A 35 3.17 4.62 -6.55
C THR A 35 2.49 4.91 -7.89
N ALA A 36 2.33 6.18 -8.25
CA ALA A 36 1.72 6.59 -9.52
C ALA A 36 2.53 6.16 -10.74
N SER A 37 3.86 6.06 -10.62
CA SER A 37 4.75 5.67 -11.72
C SER A 37 4.44 4.29 -12.31
N PHE A 38 3.93 3.36 -11.49
CA PHE A 38 3.59 2.00 -11.90
C PHE A 38 2.27 1.90 -12.66
N LYS A 39 1.40 2.91 -12.55
CA LYS A 39 0.05 2.92 -13.17
C LYS A 39 -0.72 1.63 -12.86
N ALA A 40 -0.66 1.20 -11.60
CA ALA A 40 -1.18 -0.10 -11.15
C ALA A 40 -2.72 -0.20 -11.18
N PHE A 41 -3.42 0.92 -11.40
CA PHE A 41 -4.86 1.01 -11.23
C PHE A 41 -5.57 1.56 -12.47
N THR A 42 -6.83 1.15 -12.63
CA THR A 42 -7.78 1.86 -13.51
C THR A 42 -8.02 3.28 -12.98
N PRO A 43 -8.47 4.25 -13.80
CA PRO A 43 -8.70 5.62 -13.34
C PRO A 43 -9.61 5.73 -12.11
N ARG A 44 -10.67 4.90 -12.04
CA ARG A 44 -11.58 4.87 -10.90
C ARG A 44 -10.92 4.29 -9.63
N ALA A 45 -10.13 3.23 -9.78
CA ALA A 45 -9.41 2.63 -8.66
C ALA A 45 -8.30 3.55 -8.16
N GLN A 46 -7.61 4.26 -9.07
CA GLN A 46 -6.63 5.29 -8.72
C GLN A 46 -7.27 6.41 -7.90
N GLU A 47 -8.44 6.93 -8.32
CA GLU A 47 -9.14 7.97 -7.58
C GLU A 47 -9.55 7.51 -6.16
N ALA A 48 -9.91 6.24 -6.01
CA ALA A 48 -10.21 5.67 -4.70
C ALA A 48 -8.93 5.52 -3.84
N PHE A 49 -7.85 5.02 -4.45
CA PHE A 49 -6.55 4.84 -3.81
C PHE A 49 -5.93 6.17 -3.37
N ASP A 50 -6.03 7.23 -4.17
CA ASP A 50 -5.51 8.56 -3.86
C ASP A 50 -6.23 9.22 -2.67
N LYS A 51 -7.46 8.79 -2.37
CA LYS A 51 -8.19 9.21 -1.17
C LYS A 51 -7.72 8.48 0.09
N CYS A 52 -7.05 7.34 -0.05
CA CYS A 52 -6.44 6.64 1.06
C CYS A 52 -5.18 7.39 1.53
N ASN A 53 -5.06 7.62 2.83
CA ASN A 53 -3.91 8.31 3.39
C ASN A 53 -2.89 7.31 3.95
N PHE A 54 -2.30 6.48 3.08
CA PHE A 54 -1.33 5.44 3.48
C PHE A 54 -0.07 6.04 4.15
N ASN A 55 0.34 7.23 3.72
CA ASN A 55 1.39 8.01 4.38
C ASN A 55 1.08 8.24 5.86
N LEU A 56 -0.14 8.70 6.18
CA LEU A 56 -0.55 8.89 7.56
C LEU A 56 -0.67 7.56 8.31
N LEU A 57 -1.17 6.50 7.67
CA LEU A 57 -1.26 5.17 8.27
C LEU A 57 0.12 4.66 8.70
N THR A 58 1.12 4.72 7.81
CA THR A 58 2.48 4.29 8.13
C THR A 58 3.14 5.19 9.17
N GLY A 59 2.93 6.51 9.10
CA GLY A 59 3.36 7.46 10.10
C GLY A 59 2.82 7.16 11.51
N LEU A 60 1.58 6.68 11.61
CA LEU A 60 0.94 6.26 12.87
C LEU A 60 1.43 4.90 13.36
N LEU A 61 1.69 3.95 12.46
CA LEU A 61 2.17 2.61 12.81
C LEU A 61 3.64 2.60 13.24
N TYR A 62 4.44 3.50 12.66
CA TYR A 62 5.89 3.50 12.81
C TYR A 62 6.45 4.88 13.22
N PRO A 63 6.01 5.44 14.38
CA PRO A 63 6.35 6.81 14.76
C PRO A 63 7.83 7.03 15.10
N TRP A 64 8.59 5.96 15.28
CA TRP A 64 10.00 5.97 15.72
C TRP A 64 11.01 5.70 14.60
N LEU A 65 10.53 5.30 13.41
CA LEU A 65 11.43 4.98 12.31
C LEU A 65 12.15 6.22 11.80
N ARG A 66 13.39 6.05 11.35
CA ARG A 66 14.08 7.09 10.58
C ARG A 66 13.41 7.28 9.23
N ARG A 67 13.68 8.41 8.58
CA ARG A 67 13.09 8.77 7.28
C ARG A 67 13.20 7.67 6.22
N ASP A 68 14.38 7.08 6.07
CA ASP A 68 14.67 5.98 5.13
C ASP A 68 13.81 4.73 5.42
N GLN A 69 13.71 4.37 6.69
CA GLN A 69 12.92 3.21 7.12
C GLN A 69 11.42 3.46 6.98
N LEU A 70 10.95 4.68 7.28
CA LEU A 70 9.56 5.08 7.11
C LEU A 70 9.18 5.07 5.62
N ARG A 71 10.06 5.58 4.75
CA ARG A 71 9.87 5.56 3.29
C ARG A 71 9.66 4.13 2.78
N CYS A 72 10.52 3.20 3.19
CA CYS A 72 10.42 1.78 2.84
C CYS A 72 9.13 1.13 3.40
N ALA A 73 8.78 1.41 4.66
CA ALA A 73 7.53 0.93 5.25
C ALA A 73 6.29 1.45 4.49
N ASN A 74 6.38 2.65 3.95
CA ASN A 74 5.32 3.26 3.15
C ASN A 74 5.18 2.63 1.76
N ASP A 75 6.29 2.32 1.08
CA ASP A 75 6.26 1.53 -0.17
C ASP A 75 5.64 0.15 0.06
N LEU A 76 6.04 -0.52 1.14
CA LEU A 76 5.48 -1.81 1.52
C LEU A 76 3.97 -1.73 1.78
N MET A 77 3.51 -0.67 2.46
CA MET A 77 2.09 -0.46 2.70
C MET A 77 1.33 -0.24 1.39
N ASN A 78 1.88 0.54 0.45
CA ASN A 78 1.28 0.71 -0.87
C ASN A 78 1.23 -0.63 -1.63
N LEU A 79 2.29 -1.43 -1.59
CA LEU A 79 2.30 -2.77 -2.19
C LEU A 79 1.20 -3.67 -1.62
N PHE A 80 0.97 -3.65 -0.31
CA PHE A 80 -0.12 -4.42 0.32
C PHE A 80 -1.49 -4.02 -0.24
N PHE A 81 -1.79 -2.73 -0.34
CA PHE A 81 -3.08 -2.27 -0.86
C PHE A 81 -3.22 -2.42 -2.38
N ILE A 82 -2.12 -2.37 -3.13
CA ILE A 82 -2.13 -2.73 -4.56
C ILE A 82 -2.48 -4.21 -4.69
N PHE A 83 -1.86 -5.10 -3.91
CA PHE A 83 -2.20 -6.52 -3.94
C PHE A 83 -3.65 -6.76 -3.49
N ASP A 84 -4.12 -6.14 -2.42
CA ASP A 84 -5.50 -6.22 -1.93
C ASP A 84 -6.53 -5.88 -3.03
N GLU A 85 -6.40 -4.70 -3.65
CA GLU A 85 -7.32 -4.21 -4.70
C GLU A 85 -7.35 -5.08 -5.97
N HIS A 86 -6.24 -5.75 -6.30
CA HIS A 86 -6.17 -6.71 -7.41
C HIS A 86 -6.73 -8.07 -6.99
N SER A 87 -6.28 -8.60 -5.86
CA SER A 87 -6.66 -9.94 -5.37
C SER A 87 -8.14 -10.05 -5.00
N ASP A 88 -8.78 -8.97 -4.52
CA ASP A 88 -10.23 -8.89 -4.24
C ASP A 88 -11.10 -9.14 -5.49
N LYS A 89 -10.53 -8.93 -6.68
CA LYS A 89 -11.21 -9.12 -7.97
C LYS A 89 -10.77 -10.38 -8.70
N SER A 90 -9.77 -11.08 -8.15
CA SER A 90 -9.13 -12.23 -8.77
C SER A 90 -9.75 -13.55 -8.33
N GLY A 91 -9.63 -14.56 -9.18
CA GLY A 91 -9.94 -15.94 -8.80
C GLY A 91 -8.82 -16.57 -7.95
N PRO A 92 -9.07 -17.68 -7.24
CA PRO A 92 -8.07 -18.31 -6.38
C PRO A 92 -6.74 -18.63 -7.07
N SER A 93 -6.77 -19.09 -8.33
CA SER A 93 -5.55 -19.39 -9.10
C SER A 93 -4.73 -18.13 -9.38
N GLU A 94 -5.40 -17.06 -9.79
CA GLU A 94 -4.75 -15.80 -10.14
C GLU A 94 -4.12 -15.14 -8.92
N VAL A 95 -4.75 -15.24 -7.74
CA VAL A 95 -4.15 -14.80 -6.48
C VAL A 95 -2.84 -15.56 -6.18
N TRP A 96 -2.80 -16.87 -6.43
CA TRP A 96 -1.56 -17.64 -6.27
C TRP A 96 -0.48 -17.25 -7.28
N ASP A 97 -0.86 -16.91 -8.50
CA ASP A 97 0.07 -16.38 -9.50
C ASP A 97 0.65 -15.03 -9.03
N GLN A 98 -0.18 -14.11 -8.53
CA GLN A 98 0.26 -12.83 -7.95
C GLN A 98 1.21 -13.02 -6.76
N VAL A 99 0.91 -13.95 -5.85
CA VAL A 99 1.78 -14.31 -4.73
C VAL A 99 3.13 -14.86 -5.24
N GLY A 100 3.11 -15.72 -6.25
CA GLY A 100 4.31 -16.26 -6.87
C GLY A 100 5.20 -15.16 -7.45
N VAL A 101 4.60 -14.20 -8.16
CA VAL A 101 5.29 -13.03 -8.73
C VAL A 101 5.94 -12.17 -7.64
N ILE A 102 5.19 -11.80 -6.59
CA ILE A 102 5.70 -10.97 -5.48
C ILE A 102 6.87 -11.67 -4.78
N ILE A 103 6.73 -12.96 -4.45
CA ILE A 103 7.77 -13.70 -3.73
C ILE A 103 9.01 -13.91 -4.60
N ASP A 104 8.87 -14.14 -5.91
CA ASP A 104 10.00 -14.21 -6.83
C ASP A 104 10.74 -12.87 -6.93
N ALA A 105 10.01 -11.75 -7.01
CA ALA A 105 10.57 -10.40 -7.06
C ALA A 105 11.32 -10.03 -5.77
N LEU A 106 10.73 -10.28 -4.60
CA LEU A 106 11.37 -10.01 -3.30
C LEU A 106 12.63 -10.84 -3.06
N ARG A 107 12.66 -12.08 -3.57
CA ARG A 107 13.83 -12.98 -3.43
C ARG A 107 14.92 -12.68 -4.45
N ASN A 108 14.56 -12.11 -5.60
CA ASN A 108 15.46 -11.87 -6.73
C ASN A 108 15.28 -10.44 -7.29
N PRO A 109 15.55 -9.37 -6.51
CA PRO A 109 15.23 -8.00 -6.92
C PRO A 109 16.01 -7.52 -8.16
N ASP A 110 17.21 -8.07 -8.39
CA ASP A 110 18.06 -7.77 -9.54
C ASP A 110 17.61 -8.45 -10.84
N LYS A 111 16.68 -9.41 -10.76
CA LYS A 111 16.17 -10.14 -11.92
C LYS A 111 15.17 -9.24 -12.69
N PRO A 112 15.40 -8.96 -13.98
CA PRO A 112 14.44 -8.22 -14.79
C PRO A 112 13.07 -8.90 -14.82
N ARG A 113 11.99 -8.13 -14.72
CA ARG A 113 10.62 -8.67 -14.79
C ARG A 113 10.24 -9.01 -16.24
N PRO A 114 9.56 -10.14 -16.48
CA PRO A 114 9.08 -10.49 -17.82
C PRO A 114 8.12 -9.43 -18.39
N GLU A 115 8.17 -9.22 -19.71
CA GLU A 115 7.18 -8.38 -20.38
C GLU A 115 5.77 -8.97 -20.24
N GLY A 116 4.80 -8.13 -19.91
CA GLY A 116 3.41 -8.55 -19.70
C GLY A 116 3.13 -9.22 -18.34
N GLU A 117 4.12 -9.31 -17.45
CA GLU A 117 3.88 -9.72 -16.07
C GLU A 117 2.97 -8.73 -15.34
N TRP A 118 2.21 -9.23 -14.37
CA TRP A 118 1.44 -8.39 -13.46
C TRP A 118 2.35 -7.37 -12.73
N VAL A 119 1.87 -6.12 -12.68
CA VAL A 119 2.61 -4.94 -12.20
C VAL A 119 3.19 -5.09 -10.78
N GLY A 120 2.58 -5.92 -9.93
CA GLY A 120 3.08 -6.20 -8.59
C GLY A 120 4.50 -6.75 -8.55
N GLY A 121 4.98 -7.41 -9.62
CA GLY A 121 6.36 -7.86 -9.73
C GLY A 121 7.37 -6.72 -9.82
N GLU A 122 7.07 -5.67 -10.58
CA GLU A 122 7.94 -4.49 -10.71
C GLU A 122 7.91 -3.61 -9.46
N ILE A 123 6.77 -3.56 -8.77
CA ILE A 123 6.63 -2.84 -7.50
C ILE A 123 7.42 -3.56 -6.40
N ALA A 124 7.26 -4.88 -6.29
CA ALA A 124 7.87 -5.67 -5.22
C ALA A 124 9.40 -5.81 -5.32
N ARG A 125 10.01 -5.55 -6.49
CA ARG A 125 11.47 -5.64 -6.66
C ARG A 125 12.24 -4.36 -6.29
N GLN A 126 11.56 -3.23 -6.09
CA GLN A 126 12.20 -1.95 -5.71
C GLN A 126 12.71 -2.01 -4.28
#